data_AF-A0A9Y1BNV4-F1
#
_entry.id   AF-A0A9Y1BNV4-F1
#
_cell.length_a   1.000
_cell.length_b   1.000
_cell.length_c   1.000
_cell.angle_alpha   90.00
_cell.angle_beta   90.00
_cell.angle_gamma   90.00
#
_symmetry.space_group_name_H-M   'P 1'
#
loop_
_entity.id
_entity.type
_entity.pdbx_description
1 polymer ?
#
loop_
_entity_poly.entity_id
_entity_poly.type
_entity_poly.pdbx_seq_one_letter_code
_entity_poly.pdbx_strand_id
1 'polypeptide(L)'
;MSESSDDFEQEKQASNINITERQRQTLIEVVEDICGDEVKQVTLVLLNSDEEITDEEISEKLDMRLNLVRKSLYKLYDLQLASFRRIRDKNTGWFVYFWTLHPERIDIFVQKKQQEVLEKLQSRLEYEESNMFFKCNTAECPRFTFQEAMDANFICPKCGGRLEAFDNDQIKKVLKNKIDELKRIQKKTEKIVGS
;
A
#
# COMPACT_ATOMS: atom_id res chain seq x y z
N MET A 1 -10.39 -4.75 -57.92
CA MET A 1 -10.95 -3.69 -57.07
C MET A 1 -11.81 -4.32 -55.99
N SER A 2 -11.25 -4.41 -54.78
CA SER A 2 -11.96 -4.46 -53.51
C SER A 2 -10.88 -4.34 -52.43
N GLU A 3 -10.37 -3.12 -52.31
CA GLU A 3 -9.70 -2.64 -51.11
C GLU A 3 -10.76 -2.55 -50.01
N SER A 4 -10.55 -3.26 -48.91
CA SER A 4 -11.05 -2.90 -47.59
C SER A 4 -10.38 -3.82 -46.56
N SER A 5 -9.06 -3.70 -46.46
CA SER A 5 -8.33 -3.98 -45.23
C SER A 5 -8.50 -2.76 -44.34
N ASP A 6 -9.60 -2.72 -43.58
CA ASP A 6 -9.73 -1.78 -42.46
C ASP A 6 -8.76 -2.22 -41.35
N ASP A 7 -7.50 -1.81 -41.50
CA ASP A 7 -6.50 -1.81 -40.42
C ASP A 7 -6.97 -0.83 -39.33
N PHE A 8 -7.82 -1.33 -38.44
CA PHE A 8 -8.26 -0.58 -37.27
C PHE A 8 -7.15 -0.69 -36.22
N GLU A 9 -6.23 0.27 -36.27
CA GLU A 9 -5.17 0.48 -35.30
C GLU A 9 -5.71 0.41 -33.86
N GLN A 10 -5.39 -0.70 -33.18
CA GLN A 10 -5.35 -0.76 -31.72
C GLN A 10 -4.09 0.00 -31.26
N GLU A 11 -3.98 1.28 -31.62
CA GLU A 11 -2.81 2.08 -31.31
C GLU A 11 -2.67 2.16 -29.79
N LYS A 12 -1.55 1.62 -29.31
CA LYS A 12 -1.13 1.76 -27.93
C LYS A 12 -0.81 3.22 -27.69
N GLN A 13 -1.20 3.73 -26.53
CA GLN A 13 -0.90 5.11 -26.18
C GLN A 13 0.50 5.17 -25.57
N ALA A 14 1.23 6.26 -25.81
CA ALA A 14 2.52 6.48 -25.18
C ALA A 14 2.36 6.62 -23.66
N SER A 15 3.20 5.92 -22.89
CA SER A 15 3.20 5.96 -21.43
C SER A 15 3.91 7.22 -20.89
N ASN A 16 4.68 7.93 -21.72
CA ASN A 16 5.35 9.22 -21.43
C ASN A 16 5.88 9.34 -19.99
N ILE A 17 6.70 8.38 -19.57
CA ILE A 17 7.26 8.32 -18.23
C ILE A 17 8.40 9.33 -18.11
N ASN A 18 8.19 10.38 -17.31
CA ASN A 18 9.23 11.35 -16.96
C ASN A 18 9.38 11.42 -15.44
N ILE A 19 10.36 10.70 -14.90
CA ILE A 19 10.63 10.62 -13.47
C ILE A 19 12.13 10.76 -13.18
N THR A 20 12.44 11.21 -11.97
CA THR A 20 13.81 11.26 -11.47
C THR A 20 14.33 9.86 -11.10
N GLU A 21 15.65 9.65 -11.11
CA GLU A 21 16.27 8.41 -10.61
C GLU A 21 15.87 8.10 -9.16
N ARG A 22 15.69 9.13 -8.33
CA ARG A 22 15.17 8.97 -6.95
C ARG A 22 13.77 8.34 -6.95
N GLN A 23 12.85 8.89 -7.74
CA GLN A 23 11.48 8.39 -7.84
C GLN A 23 11.46 6.96 -8.39
N ARG A 24 12.28 6.68 -9.40
CA ARG A 24 12.48 5.34 -9.96
C ARG A 24 12.91 4.34 -8.89
N GLN A 25 13.96 4.67 -8.14
CA GLN A 25 14.46 3.80 -7.07
C GLN A 25 13.43 3.61 -5.96
N THR A 26 12.80 4.70 -5.51
CA THR A 26 11.76 4.68 -4.47
C THR A 26 10.59 3.81 -4.87
N LEU A 27 10.13 3.90 -6.13
CA LEU A 27 9.03 3.10 -6.64
C LEU A 27 9.36 1.60 -6.58
N ILE A 28 10.55 1.21 -7.03
CA ILE A 28 10.98 -0.18 -7.07
C ILE A 28 11.04 -0.77 -5.65
N GLU A 29 11.70 -0.05 -4.73
CA GLU A 29 11.85 -0.49 -3.33
C GLU A 29 10.48 -0.58 -2.62
N VAL A 30 9.65 0.45 -2.73
CA VAL A 30 8.33 0.49 -2.07
C VAL A 30 7.41 -0.60 -2.62
N VAL A 31 7.41 -0.84 -3.93
CA VAL A 31 6.60 -1.92 -4.52
C VAL A 31 7.08 -3.28 -4.05
N GLU A 32 8.40 -3.51 -3.99
CA GLU A 32 8.97 -4.77 -3.49
C GLU A 32 8.59 -5.02 -2.02
N ASP A 33 8.78 -4.02 -1.16
CA ASP A 33 8.53 -4.12 0.28
C ASP A 33 7.05 -4.35 0.61
N ILE A 34 6.13 -3.72 -0.14
CA ILE A 34 4.68 -3.79 0.13
C ILE A 34 4.03 -4.96 -0.59
N CYS A 35 4.42 -5.22 -1.85
CA CYS A 35 3.67 -6.08 -2.76
C CYS A 35 4.40 -7.37 -3.16
N GLY A 36 5.71 -7.44 -2.93
CA GLY A 36 6.59 -8.56 -3.23
C GLY A 36 7.29 -8.47 -4.59
N ASP A 37 8.30 -9.33 -4.77
CA ASP A 37 9.17 -9.33 -5.97
C ASP A 37 8.40 -9.52 -7.28
N GLU A 38 7.39 -10.39 -7.32
CA GLU A 38 6.56 -10.62 -8.51
C GLU A 38 5.90 -9.33 -9.03
N VAL A 39 5.52 -8.41 -8.13
CA VAL A 39 4.92 -7.13 -8.51
C VAL A 39 5.98 -6.16 -8.97
N LYS A 40 7.16 -6.15 -8.32
CA LYS A 40 8.32 -5.38 -8.77
C LYS A 40 8.73 -5.75 -10.20
N GLN A 41 8.77 -7.04 -10.55
CA GLN A 41 9.10 -7.47 -11.92
C GLN A 41 8.10 -6.90 -12.94
N VAL A 42 6.80 -6.98 -12.64
CA VAL A 42 5.74 -6.37 -13.47
C VAL A 42 5.89 -4.85 -13.57
N THR A 43 6.19 -4.17 -12.45
CA THR A 43 6.46 -2.73 -12.44
C THR A 43 7.66 -2.37 -13.31
N LEU A 44 8.74 -3.16 -13.29
CA LEU A 44 9.92 -2.92 -14.13
C LEU A 44 9.60 -3.03 -15.63
N VAL A 45 8.76 -4.01 -16.02
CA VAL A 45 8.31 -4.12 -17.41
C VAL A 45 7.50 -2.90 -17.83
N LEU A 46 6.56 -2.47 -16.99
CA LEU A 46 5.76 -1.27 -17.25
C LEU A 46 6.63 0.00 -17.33
N LEU A 47 7.62 0.11 -16.44
CA LEU A 47 8.50 1.27 -16.34
C LEU A 47 9.42 1.42 -17.56
N ASN A 48 9.81 0.30 -18.17
CA ASN A 48 10.67 0.28 -19.35
C ASN A 48 9.87 0.22 -20.67
N SER A 49 8.54 0.40 -20.61
CA SER A 49 7.67 0.40 -21.78
C SER A 49 7.35 1.84 -22.18
N ASP A 50 7.68 2.22 -23.41
CA ASP A 50 7.38 3.55 -23.95
C ASP A 50 5.88 3.75 -24.26
N GLU A 51 5.15 2.64 -24.36
CA GLU A 51 3.73 2.56 -24.67
C GLU A 51 2.97 1.69 -23.66
N GLU A 52 1.64 1.77 -23.68
CA GLU A 52 0.78 0.88 -22.92
C GLU A 52 1.04 -0.57 -23.29
N ILE A 53 0.93 -1.46 -22.31
CA ILE A 53 1.20 -2.88 -22.50
C ILE A 53 0.04 -3.72 -21.97
N THR A 54 -0.25 -4.83 -22.64
CA THR A 54 -1.28 -5.77 -22.22
C THR A 54 -0.77 -6.73 -21.14
N ASP A 55 -1.69 -7.33 -20.39
CA ASP A 55 -1.35 -8.34 -19.40
C ASP A 55 -0.77 -9.60 -20.06
N GLU A 56 -1.21 -9.96 -21.26
CA GLU A 56 -0.61 -11.04 -22.07
C GLU A 56 0.86 -10.73 -22.45
N GLU A 57 1.14 -9.52 -22.95
CA GLU A 57 2.52 -9.13 -23.30
C GLU A 57 3.46 -9.11 -22.09
N ILE A 58 2.98 -8.68 -20.93
CA ILE A 58 3.77 -8.75 -19.69
C ILE A 58 4.02 -10.22 -19.30
N SER A 59 3.00 -11.07 -19.43
CA SER A 59 3.07 -12.52 -19.15
C SER A 59 4.15 -13.18 -19.99
N GLU A 60 4.20 -12.88 -21.29
CA GLU A 60 5.19 -13.41 -22.22
C GLU A 60 6.60 -12.88 -21.92
N LYS A 61 6.76 -11.58 -21.67
CA LYS A 61 8.06 -10.97 -21.36
C LYS A 61 8.71 -11.52 -20.08
N LEU A 62 7.90 -11.88 -19.09
CA LEU A 62 8.38 -12.36 -17.79
C LEU A 62 8.33 -13.89 -17.65
N ASP A 63 7.82 -14.62 -18.64
CA ASP A 63 7.49 -16.06 -18.51
C ASP A 63 6.67 -16.37 -17.23
N MET A 64 5.77 -15.45 -16.89
CA MET A 64 4.91 -15.55 -15.71
C MET A 64 3.54 -16.06 -16.13
N ARG A 65 2.83 -16.73 -15.22
CA ARG A 65 1.42 -17.09 -15.47
C ARG A 65 0.56 -15.83 -15.53
N LEU A 66 -0.29 -15.71 -16.55
CA LEU A 66 -1.17 -14.56 -16.77
C LEU A 66 -2.01 -14.16 -15.54
N ASN A 67 -2.52 -15.14 -14.79
CA ASN A 67 -3.27 -14.86 -13.55
C ASN A 67 -2.42 -14.18 -12.45
N LEU A 68 -1.11 -14.44 -12.42
CA LEU A 68 -0.19 -13.81 -11.48
C LEU A 68 0.08 -12.36 -11.90
N VAL A 69 0.34 -12.14 -13.19
CA VAL A 69 0.48 -10.80 -13.78
C VAL A 69 -0.75 -9.94 -13.50
N ARG A 70 -1.96 -10.46 -13.75
CA ARG A 70 -3.22 -9.76 -13.44
C ARG A 70 -3.33 -9.37 -11.97
N LYS A 71 -2.97 -10.27 -11.04
CA LYS A 71 -2.96 -9.96 -9.60
C LYS A 71 -1.96 -8.85 -9.27
N SER A 72 -0.76 -8.89 -9.87
CA SER A 72 0.25 -7.84 -9.70
C SER A 72 -0.24 -6.49 -10.21
N LEU A 73 -0.87 -6.46 -11.38
CA LEU A 73 -1.41 -5.25 -11.98
C LEU A 73 -2.55 -4.64 -11.15
N TYR A 74 -3.44 -5.47 -10.61
CA TYR A 74 -4.49 -5.00 -9.70
C TYR A 74 -3.93 -4.44 -8.39
N LYS A 75 -2.86 -5.03 -7.84
CA LYS A 75 -2.18 -4.44 -6.67
C LYS A 75 -1.66 -3.03 -7.00
N LEU A 76 -1.02 -2.84 -8.17
CA LEU A 76 -0.54 -1.52 -8.59
C LEU A 76 -1.69 -0.53 -8.80
N TYR A 77 -2.82 -0.99 -9.33
CA TYR A 77 -4.04 -0.19 -9.47
C TYR A 77 -4.61 0.24 -8.12
N ASP A 78 -4.70 -0.66 -7.15
CA ASP A 78 -5.20 -0.36 -5.80
C ASP A 78 -4.30 0.66 -5.07
N LEU A 79 -3.00 0.64 -5.35
CA LEU A 79 -2.04 1.65 -4.88
C LEU A 79 -2.10 2.96 -5.66
N GLN A 80 -2.96 3.07 -6.69
CA GLN A 80 -3.08 4.20 -7.62
C GLN A 80 -1.80 4.49 -8.42
N LEU A 81 -0.90 3.51 -8.52
CA LEU A 81 0.36 3.56 -9.26
C LEU A 81 0.20 3.07 -10.71
N ALA A 82 -0.93 2.44 -11.04
CA ALA A 82 -1.25 2.04 -12.41
C ALA A 82 -2.71 2.34 -12.74
N SER A 83 -3.00 2.50 -14.03
CA SER A 83 -4.36 2.51 -14.57
C SER A 83 -4.46 1.55 -15.74
N PHE A 84 -5.68 1.26 -16.16
CA PHE A 84 -5.91 0.53 -17.39
C PHE A 84 -7.11 1.09 -18.15
N ARG A 85 -7.09 0.91 -19.46
CA ARG A 85 -8.26 1.04 -20.32
C ARG A 85 -8.57 -0.32 -20.94
N ARG A 86 -9.83 -0.56 -21.26
CA ARG A 86 -10.26 -1.78 -21.94
C ARG A 86 -10.81 -1.47 -23.31
N ILE A 87 -10.42 -2.28 -24.30
CA ILE A 87 -10.94 -2.22 -25.65
C ILE A 87 -11.63 -3.55 -25.94
N ARG A 88 -12.78 -3.51 -26.60
CA ARG A 88 -13.43 -4.73 -27.09
C ARG A 88 -12.82 -5.08 -28.45
N ASP A 89 -12.24 -6.26 -28.54
CA ASP A 89 -11.80 -6.84 -29.81
C ASP A 89 -13.05 -7.12 -30.67
N LYS A 90 -13.09 -6.52 -31.86
CA LYS A 90 -14.20 -6.66 -32.82
C LYS A 90 -14.25 -8.05 -33.46
N ASN A 91 -13.11 -8.75 -33.53
CA ASN A 91 -12.99 -10.06 -34.17
C ASN A 91 -13.41 -11.19 -33.23
N THR A 92 -12.91 -11.15 -32.00
CA THR A 92 -13.14 -12.22 -31.02
C THR A 92 -14.23 -11.89 -30.01
N GLY A 93 -14.60 -10.61 -29.87
CA GLY A 93 -15.60 -10.12 -28.93
C GLY A 93 -15.10 -9.96 -27.48
N TRP A 94 -13.87 -10.39 -27.18
CA TRP A 94 -13.25 -10.31 -25.86
C TRP A 94 -12.72 -8.90 -25.54
N PHE A 95 -12.44 -8.63 -24.26
CA PHE A 95 -11.83 -7.38 -23.83
C PHE A 95 -10.32 -7.55 -23.68
N VAL A 96 -9.56 -6.60 -24.24
CA VAL A 96 -8.12 -6.45 -24.07
C VAL A 96 -7.87 -5.29 -23.11
N TYR A 97 -6.99 -5.50 -22.14
CA TYR A 97 -6.68 -4.52 -21.09
C TYR A 97 -5.29 -3.93 -21.33
N PHE A 98 -5.24 -2.63 -21.57
CA PHE A 98 -4.01 -1.88 -21.76
C PHE A 98 -3.65 -1.17 -20.46
N TRP A 99 -2.46 -1.45 -19.93
CA TRP A 99 -1.98 -0.95 -18.66
C TRP A 99 -0.98 0.19 -18.83
N THR A 100 -1.10 1.19 -17.96
CA THR A 100 -0.22 2.36 -17.88
C THR A 100 0.26 2.52 -16.44
N LEU A 101 1.55 2.75 -16.26
CA LEU A 101 2.13 3.06 -14.95
C LEU A 101 2.18 4.58 -14.75
N HIS A 102 1.93 5.01 -13.52
CA HIS A 102 1.96 6.41 -13.06
C HIS A 102 3.05 6.60 -12.00
N PRO A 103 4.33 6.45 -12.36
CA PRO A 103 5.43 6.47 -11.40
C PRO A 103 5.63 7.86 -10.76
N GLU A 104 5.16 8.93 -11.38
CA GLU A 104 5.16 10.29 -10.84
C GLU A 104 4.34 10.43 -9.54
N ARG A 105 3.42 9.49 -9.28
CA ARG A 105 2.58 9.48 -8.07
C ARG A 105 3.28 8.88 -6.85
N ILE A 106 4.48 8.34 -6.99
CA ILE A 106 5.16 7.63 -5.90
C ILE A 106 5.40 8.52 -4.68
N ASP A 107 5.78 9.78 -4.87
CA ASP A 107 6.01 10.71 -3.76
C ASP A 107 4.72 11.00 -2.98
N ILE A 108 3.62 11.23 -3.70
CA ILE A 108 2.29 11.45 -3.11
C ILE A 108 1.84 10.19 -2.36
N PHE A 109 2.06 9.01 -2.95
CA PHE A 109 1.76 7.73 -2.33
C PHE A 109 2.51 7.57 -1.00
N VAL A 110 3.83 7.79 -1.00
CA VAL A 110 4.68 7.67 0.21
C VAL A 110 4.22 8.67 1.29
N GLN A 111 3.96 9.93 0.93
CA GLN A 111 3.48 10.94 1.87
C GLN A 111 2.14 10.54 2.50
N LYS A 112 1.18 10.09 1.67
CA LYS A 112 -0.11 9.61 2.15
C LYS A 112 0.05 8.43 3.11
N LYS A 113 0.91 7.47 2.80
CA LYS A 113 1.16 6.32 3.68
C LYS A 113 1.82 6.71 5.00
N GLN A 114 2.78 7.63 4.97
CA GLN A 114 3.38 8.16 6.19
C GLN A 114 2.32 8.86 7.06
N GLN A 115 1.43 9.64 6.46
CA GLN A 115 0.33 10.31 7.17
C GLN A 115 -0.66 9.32 7.79
N GLU A 116 -1.10 8.30 7.04
CA GLU A 116 -1.98 7.23 7.55
C GLU A 116 -1.36 6.49 8.75
N VAL A 117 -0.05 6.23 8.72
CA VAL A 117 0.66 5.59 9.84
C VAL A 117 0.75 6.53 11.04
N LEU A 118 1.05 7.81 10.80
CA LEU A 118 1.14 8.81 11.86
C LEU A 118 -0.18 8.96 12.60
N GLU A 119 -1.30 9.07 11.88
CA GLU A 119 -2.63 9.17 12.45
C GLU A 119 -2.95 7.96 13.33
N LYS A 120 -2.67 6.73 12.86
CA LYS A 120 -2.86 5.51 13.65
C LYS A 120 -2.03 5.50 14.94
N LEU A 121 -0.78 5.95 14.88
CA LEU A 121 0.09 6.03 16.06
C LEU A 121 -0.44 7.09 17.04
N GLN A 122 -0.89 8.24 16.55
CA GLN A 122 -1.46 9.31 17.37
C GLN A 122 -2.77 8.88 18.04
N SER A 123 -3.71 8.30 17.28
CA SER A 123 -4.94 7.76 17.85
C SER A 123 -4.65 6.65 18.88
N ARG A 124 -3.62 5.84 18.64
CA ARG A 124 -3.21 4.83 19.64
C ARG A 124 -2.65 5.49 20.90
N LEU A 125 -1.82 6.52 20.77
CA LEU A 125 -1.27 7.24 21.91
C LEU A 125 -2.39 7.92 22.71
N GLU A 126 -3.32 8.58 22.04
CA GLU A 126 -4.49 9.22 22.66
C GLU A 126 -5.33 8.19 23.43
N TYR A 127 -5.55 7.01 22.86
CA TYR A 127 -6.20 5.91 23.56
C TYR A 127 -5.43 5.47 24.82
N GLU A 128 -4.09 5.42 24.77
CA GLU A 128 -3.28 5.11 25.95
C GLU A 128 -3.31 6.21 27.02
N GLU A 129 -3.39 7.48 26.62
CA GLU A 129 -3.37 8.64 27.53
C GLU A 129 -4.73 8.91 28.17
N SER A 130 -5.82 8.67 27.45
CA SER A 130 -7.20 8.89 27.91
C SER A 130 -7.79 7.76 28.75
N ASN A 131 -7.15 6.58 28.76
CA ASN A 131 -7.67 5.40 29.44
C ASN A 131 -6.72 4.91 30.54
N MET A 132 -7.32 4.51 31.66
CA MET A 132 -6.65 3.69 32.67
C MET A 132 -6.87 2.21 32.33
N PHE A 133 -5.83 1.40 32.45
CA PHE A 133 -5.88 -0.02 32.12
C PHE A 133 -5.75 -0.90 33.35
N PHE A 134 -6.35 -2.08 33.25
CA PHE A 134 -6.27 -3.14 34.23
C PHE A 134 -5.95 -4.47 33.57
N LYS A 135 -5.16 -5.31 34.23
CA LYS A 135 -4.77 -6.64 33.74
C LYS A 135 -4.66 -7.62 34.92
N CYS A 136 -4.95 -8.89 34.68
CA CYS A 136 -4.62 -9.96 35.63
C CYS A 136 -3.20 -10.50 35.37
N ASN A 137 -2.68 -11.30 36.30
CA ASN A 137 -1.33 -11.87 36.21
C ASN A 137 -1.16 -12.97 35.14
N THR A 138 -2.24 -13.43 34.50
CA THR A 138 -2.17 -14.38 33.39
C THR A 138 -1.68 -13.70 32.11
N ALA A 139 -0.57 -14.18 31.54
CA ALA A 139 0.12 -13.54 30.42
C ALA A 139 -0.76 -13.39 29.15
N GLU A 140 -1.52 -14.44 28.82
CA GLU A 140 -2.39 -14.56 27.64
C GLU A 140 -3.69 -13.76 27.74
N CYS A 141 -4.04 -13.27 28.94
CA CYS A 141 -5.25 -12.49 29.12
C CYS A 141 -5.06 -11.06 28.60
N PRO A 142 -6.09 -10.48 27.95
CA PRO A 142 -6.03 -9.11 27.47
C PRO A 142 -6.04 -8.13 28.64
N ARG A 143 -5.70 -6.88 28.33
CA ARG A 143 -5.91 -5.74 29.22
C ARG A 143 -7.31 -5.16 28.98
N PHE A 144 -7.85 -4.54 30.01
CA PHE A 144 -9.18 -3.94 30.03
C PHE A 144 -9.06 -2.46 30.38
N THR A 145 -9.93 -1.62 29.85
CA THR A 145 -10.12 -0.25 30.33
C THR A 145 -10.74 -0.26 31.73
N PHE A 146 -10.69 0.87 32.42
CA PHE A 146 -11.35 1.03 33.71
C PHE A 146 -12.84 0.69 33.65
N GLN A 147 -13.56 1.15 32.61
CA GLN A 147 -15.00 0.88 32.47
C GLN A 147 -15.27 -0.63 32.33
N GLU A 148 -14.52 -1.32 31.46
CA GLU A 148 -14.64 -2.77 31.28
C GLU A 148 -14.29 -3.54 32.57
N ALA A 149 -13.27 -3.09 33.30
CA ALA A 149 -12.90 -3.67 34.58
C ALA A 149 -13.99 -3.45 35.64
N MET A 150 -14.61 -2.26 35.68
CA MET A 150 -15.70 -1.93 36.59
C MET A 150 -16.95 -2.78 36.32
N ASP A 151 -17.33 -2.91 35.05
CA ASP A 151 -18.48 -3.74 34.63
C ASP A 151 -18.26 -5.22 34.98
N ALA A 152 -17.00 -5.67 34.96
CA ALA A 152 -16.59 -7.02 35.36
C ALA A 152 -16.28 -7.15 36.87
N ASN A 153 -16.58 -6.15 37.70
CA ASN A 153 -16.26 -6.12 39.14
C ASN A 153 -14.78 -6.40 39.46
N PHE A 154 -13.88 -5.95 38.59
CA PHE A 154 -12.43 -6.19 38.64
C PHE A 154 -12.05 -7.68 38.64
N ILE A 155 -12.87 -8.53 38.01
CA ILE A 155 -12.60 -9.95 37.78
C ILE A 155 -12.38 -10.18 36.29
N CYS A 156 -11.30 -10.85 35.92
CA CYS A 156 -10.98 -11.13 34.53
C CYS A 156 -12.02 -12.11 33.94
N PRO A 157 -12.73 -11.75 32.86
CA PRO A 157 -13.75 -12.61 32.25
C PRO A 157 -13.17 -13.87 31.59
N LYS A 158 -11.84 -13.94 31.37
CA LYS A 158 -11.19 -15.11 30.76
C LYS A 158 -10.68 -16.14 31.76
N CYS A 159 -10.02 -15.70 32.84
CA CYS A 159 -9.37 -16.60 33.79
C CYS A 159 -9.97 -16.55 35.20
N GLY A 160 -10.93 -15.66 35.47
CA GLY A 160 -11.51 -15.45 36.80
C GLY A 160 -10.55 -14.80 37.81
N GLY A 161 -9.33 -14.47 37.42
CA GLY A 161 -8.34 -13.80 38.28
C GLY A 161 -8.69 -12.33 38.53
N ARG A 162 -8.14 -11.75 39.59
CA ARG A 162 -8.31 -10.32 39.90
C ARG A 162 -7.61 -9.44 38.86
N LEU A 163 -8.28 -8.36 38.45
CA LEU A 163 -7.71 -7.31 37.62
C LEU A 163 -7.02 -6.27 38.50
N GLU A 164 -5.78 -5.92 38.16
CA GLU A 164 -4.96 -4.92 38.85
C GLU A 164 -4.57 -3.80 37.89
N ALA A 165 -4.28 -2.61 38.42
CA ALA A 165 -3.91 -1.46 37.60
C ALA A 165 -2.66 -1.79 36.76
N PHE A 166 -2.75 -1.53 35.46
CA PHE A 166 -1.68 -1.76 34.51
C PHE A 166 -1.03 -0.43 34.12
N ASP A 167 0.26 -0.31 34.40
CA ASP A 167 1.06 0.83 33.98
C ASP A 167 1.39 0.75 32.48
N ASN A 168 0.91 1.72 31.70
CA ASN A 168 1.16 1.84 30.27
C ASN A 168 2.18 2.94 29.91
N ASP A 169 2.93 3.47 30.88
CA ASP A 169 3.91 4.54 30.65
C ASP A 169 4.98 4.16 29.63
N GLN A 170 5.47 2.91 29.67
CA GLN A 170 6.42 2.42 28.67
C GLN A 170 5.82 2.40 27.26
N ILE A 171 4.54 2.01 27.12
CA ILE A 171 3.83 1.98 25.83
C ILE A 171 3.69 3.40 25.30
N LYS A 172 3.24 4.34 26.13
CA LYS A 172 3.13 5.77 25.77
C LYS A 172 4.48 6.33 25.32
N LYS A 173 5.56 6.00 26.01
CA LYS A 173 6.92 6.44 25.66
C LYS A 173 7.35 5.91 24.29
N VAL A 174 7.13 4.62 24.00
CA VAL A 174 7.46 4.02 22.70
C VAL A 174 6.64 4.67 21.58
N LEU A 175 5.34 4.90 21.80
CA LEU A 175 4.48 5.56 20.82
C LEU A 175 4.94 7.00 20.53
N LYS A 176 5.24 7.79 21.56
CA LYS A 176 5.78 9.16 21.42
C LYS A 176 7.07 9.18 20.61
N ASN A 177 8.01 8.29 20.94
CA ASN A 177 9.29 8.20 20.22
C ASN A 177 9.07 7.86 18.74
N LYS A 178 8.19 6.91 18.42
CA LYS A 178 7.89 6.54 17.02
C LYS A 178 7.19 7.67 16.26
N ILE A 179 6.28 8.40 16.90
CA ILE A 179 5.62 9.56 16.32
C ILE A 179 6.65 10.65 15.98
N ASP A 180 7.58 10.93 16.90
CA ASP A 180 8.61 11.94 16.69
C ASP A 180 9.60 11.54 15.59
N GLU A 181 9.99 10.28 15.55
CA GLU A 181 10.82 9.72 14.49
C GLU A 181 10.14 9.86 13.12
N LEU A 182 8.88 9.45 13.00
CA LEU A 182 8.12 9.53 11.74
C LEU A 182 7.94 10.98 11.26
N LYS A 183 7.65 11.92 12.17
CA LYS A 183 7.58 13.35 11.86
C LYS A 183 8.91 13.91 11.35
N ARG A 184 10.05 13.44 11.89
CA ARG A 184 11.37 13.85 11.38
C ARG A 184 11.62 13.31 9.99
N ILE A 185 11.18 12.08 9.69
CA ILE A 185 11.28 11.48 8.36
C ILE A 185 10.42 12.27 7.36
N GLN A 186 9.16 12.54 7.68
CA GLN A 186 8.26 13.36 6.83
C GLN A 186 8.88 14.71 6.47
N LYS A 187 9.40 15.46 7.44
CA LYS A 187 10.07 16.75 7.18
C LYS A 187 11.28 16.65 6.26
N LYS A 188 12.00 15.51 6.27
CA LYS A 188 13.11 15.29 5.34
C LYS A 188 12.58 14.99 3.94
N THR A 189 11.56 14.14 3.83
CA THR A 189 10.91 13.79 2.56
C THR A 189 10.30 15.03 1.88
N GLU A 190 9.61 15.89 2.62
CA GLU A 190 9.03 17.15 2.11
C GLU A 190 10.10 18.08 1.51
N LYS A 191 11.27 18.19 2.15
CA LYS A 191 12.38 18.99 1.61
C LYS A 191 12.95 18.42 0.31
N ILE A 192 12.95 17.10 0.16
CA ILE A 192 13.47 16.42 -1.03
C ILE A 192 12.49 16.50 -2.20
N VAL A 193 11.18 16.49 -1.92
CA VAL A 193 10.13 16.58 -2.95
C VAL A 193 9.87 18.04 -3.36
N GLY A 194 10.09 19.00 -2.45
CA GLY A 194 9.90 20.43 -2.71
C GLY A 194 11.14 21.20 -3.21
N SER A 195 12.29 20.54 -3.34
CA SER A 195 13.53 21.11 -3.93
C SER A 195 13.72 20.56 -5.33
#